data_AF-X0TRZ2-F1
#
_entry.id   AF-X0TRZ2-F1
#
_cell.length_a   1.000
_cell.length_b   1.000
_cell.length_c   1.000
_cell.angle_alpha   90.00
_cell.angle_beta   90.00
_cell.angle_gamma   90.00
#
_symmetry.space_group_name_H-M   'P 1'
#
loop_
_entity.id
_entity.type
_entity.pdbx_description
1 polymer ?
#
loop_
_entity_poly.entity_id
_entity_poly.type
_entity_poly.pdbx_seq_one_letter_code
_entity_poly.pdbx_strand_id
1 'polypeptide(L)'
;KTVPKIAQNLAFELGWSRVYGIYVQGAVSDTMLKHVQLDADASGTHGLDSLCRAYFPEIGVYWDGIFRDRDGNHTYNCCQIEGKKLFKYNAYDAIAAAKVDKALDKALDKVYDYDWRATHAYFMEVVCPLLARLHFNGWSVNKKRGKLIEGKLSKVMDTELEALHDTTEVQELLKQVNKIAWKKERKAIKQLKTEKGREARKARWQPLTTINPNSVDQRAMLLYDIMGLDVTYTSDAGNPSVKKDHIELMFQGKDNYPPAIVHLLRYLEAGKLKGTYVTKCTHTIRSRRGFVHPTYKNET
;
A
#
# COMPACT_ATOMS: atom_id res chain seq x y z
N LYS A 1 -41.10 -0.74 -15.24
CA LYS A 1 -40.62 -1.83 -14.35
C LYS A 1 -39.10 -1.87 -14.43
N THR A 2 -38.38 -1.64 -13.34
CA THR A 2 -36.92 -1.73 -13.31
C THR A 2 -36.50 -3.20 -13.19
N VAL A 3 -35.50 -3.62 -13.95
CA VAL A 3 -34.89 -4.96 -13.82
C VAL A 3 -33.97 -4.93 -12.59
N PRO A 4 -34.01 -5.89 -11.65
CA PRO A 4 -33.06 -5.93 -10.54
C PRO A 4 -31.66 -6.33 -11.01
N LYS A 5 -30.61 -5.72 -10.45
CA LYS A 5 -29.21 -6.02 -10.73
C LYS A 5 -28.45 -6.36 -9.45
N ILE A 6 -27.57 -7.34 -9.59
CA ILE A 6 -26.62 -7.81 -8.58
C ILE A 6 -25.23 -7.49 -9.12
N ALA A 7 -24.34 -7.03 -8.27
CA ALA A 7 -22.95 -6.77 -8.61
C ALA A 7 -22.02 -7.28 -7.52
N GLN A 8 -20.74 -7.41 -7.84
CA GLN A 8 -19.66 -7.38 -6.85
C GLN A 8 -19.06 -5.98 -6.91
N ASN A 9 -18.97 -5.27 -5.77
CA ASN A 9 -18.42 -3.91 -5.71
C ASN A 9 -19.16 -2.93 -6.64
N LEU A 10 -20.44 -2.72 -6.37
CA LEU A 10 -21.34 -1.89 -7.17
C LEU A 10 -20.81 -0.46 -7.38
N ALA A 11 -20.17 0.14 -6.36
CA ALA A 11 -19.66 1.51 -6.47
C ALA A 11 -18.68 1.67 -7.66
N PHE A 12 -17.88 0.65 -7.94
CA PHE A 12 -17.00 0.60 -9.11
C PHE A 12 -17.81 0.57 -10.42
N GLU A 13 -18.80 -0.32 -10.54
CA GLU A 13 -19.67 -0.45 -11.71
C GLU A 13 -20.45 0.85 -12.02
N LEU A 14 -20.95 1.52 -10.98
CA LEU A 14 -21.61 2.82 -11.09
C LEU A 14 -20.65 3.91 -11.59
N GLY A 15 -19.43 3.93 -11.05
CA GLY A 15 -18.38 4.86 -11.46
C GLY A 15 -17.99 4.68 -12.91
N TRP A 16 -17.80 3.43 -13.36
CA TRP A 16 -17.43 3.11 -14.74
C TRP A 16 -18.56 3.41 -15.73
N SER A 17 -19.80 3.06 -15.38
CA SER A 17 -20.99 3.39 -16.18
C SER A 17 -21.11 4.90 -16.43
N ARG A 18 -20.79 5.71 -15.42
CA ARG A 18 -20.84 7.17 -15.52
C ARG A 18 -19.84 7.75 -16.52
N VAL A 19 -18.69 7.09 -16.75
CA VAL A 19 -17.72 7.50 -17.80
C VAL A 19 -18.39 7.52 -19.18
N TYR A 20 -19.33 6.61 -19.42
CA TYR A 20 -20.09 6.50 -20.67
C TYR A 20 -21.44 7.24 -20.63
N GLY A 21 -21.71 8.04 -19.60
CA GLY A 21 -23.00 8.72 -19.43
C GLY A 21 -24.16 7.78 -19.10
N ILE A 22 -23.87 6.56 -18.63
CA ILE A 22 -24.87 5.54 -18.27
C ILE A 22 -25.18 5.66 -16.77
N TYR A 23 -26.46 5.75 -16.45
CA TYR A 23 -26.96 5.77 -15.07
C TYR A 23 -27.69 4.47 -14.76
N VAL A 24 -27.00 3.56 -14.07
CA VAL A 24 -27.57 2.26 -13.68
C VAL A 24 -28.74 2.48 -12.72
N GLN A 25 -29.84 1.78 -12.98
CA GLN A 25 -31.07 1.79 -12.17
C GLN A 25 -31.38 0.38 -11.67
N GLY A 26 -32.02 0.26 -10.51
CA GLY A 26 -32.44 -1.04 -9.97
C GLY A 26 -31.30 -1.96 -9.55
N ALA A 27 -30.17 -1.39 -9.09
CA ALA A 27 -29.16 -2.18 -8.40
C ALA A 27 -29.67 -2.51 -7.00
N VAL A 28 -29.84 -3.80 -6.70
CA VAL A 28 -30.51 -4.29 -5.49
C VAL A 28 -29.58 -5.09 -4.59
N SER A 29 -28.43 -5.53 -5.09
CA SER A 29 -27.45 -6.21 -4.26
C SER A 29 -25.99 -6.02 -4.68
N ASP A 30 -25.11 -6.04 -3.68
CA ASP A 30 -23.66 -6.10 -3.79
C ASP A 30 -23.13 -7.28 -2.95
N THR A 31 -22.54 -8.28 -3.58
CA THR A 31 -22.02 -9.49 -2.91
C THR A 31 -20.87 -9.19 -1.97
N MET A 32 -20.06 -8.17 -2.26
CA MET A 32 -18.97 -7.75 -1.38
C MET A 32 -19.53 -7.25 -0.05
N LEU A 33 -20.52 -6.35 -0.11
CA LEU A 33 -21.14 -5.75 1.06
C LEU A 33 -21.92 -6.77 1.89
N LYS A 34 -22.61 -7.72 1.24
CA LYS A 34 -23.24 -8.84 1.96
C LYS A 34 -22.21 -9.66 2.74
N HIS A 35 -21.04 -9.91 2.16
CA HIS A 35 -19.99 -10.65 2.87
C HIS A 35 -19.39 -9.83 4.02
N VAL A 36 -19.19 -8.53 3.84
CA VAL A 36 -18.74 -7.62 4.91
C VAL A 36 -19.76 -7.61 6.07
N GLN A 37 -21.06 -7.61 5.77
CA GLN A 37 -22.08 -7.74 6.80
C GLN A 37 -22.00 -9.08 7.52
N LEU A 38 -21.74 -10.17 6.81
CA LEU A 38 -21.68 -11.50 7.41
C LEU A 38 -20.45 -11.69 8.31
N ASP A 39 -19.29 -11.19 7.86
CA ASP A 39 -18.01 -11.38 8.54
C ASP A 39 -17.07 -10.21 8.23
N ALA A 40 -17.23 -9.10 8.96
CA ALA A 40 -16.43 -7.89 8.77
C ALA A 40 -14.95 -8.07 9.14
N ASP A 41 -14.65 -9.01 10.05
CA ASP A 41 -13.30 -9.29 10.55
C ASP A 41 -12.65 -10.49 9.84
N ALA A 42 -13.25 -10.96 8.74
CA ALA A 42 -12.74 -12.08 7.97
C ALA A 42 -11.24 -11.88 7.70
N SER A 43 -10.41 -12.85 8.12
CA SER A 43 -8.96 -12.80 7.90
C SER A 43 -8.53 -12.86 6.42
N GLY A 44 -9.51 -12.98 5.51
CA GLY A 44 -9.36 -13.03 4.06
C GLY A 44 -9.89 -11.80 3.33
N THR A 45 -10.15 -11.92 2.03
CA THR A 45 -10.67 -10.81 1.20
C THR A 45 -12.16 -10.99 0.94
N HIS A 46 -12.90 -9.88 0.81
CA HIS A 46 -14.30 -9.88 0.35
C HIS A 46 -14.42 -9.94 -1.18
N GLY A 47 -13.32 -10.27 -1.87
CA GLY A 47 -13.27 -10.35 -3.33
C GLY A 47 -14.02 -11.57 -3.86
N LEU A 48 -14.65 -11.42 -5.04
CA LEU A 48 -15.48 -12.48 -5.63
C LEU A 48 -14.71 -13.80 -5.85
N ASP A 49 -13.42 -13.74 -6.18
CA ASP A 49 -12.57 -14.93 -6.30
C ASP A 49 -12.50 -15.71 -4.98
N SER A 50 -12.24 -15.03 -3.87
CA SER A 50 -12.21 -15.65 -2.53
C SER A 50 -13.57 -16.22 -2.14
N LEU A 51 -14.65 -15.48 -2.40
CA LEU A 51 -16.01 -15.93 -2.12
C LEU A 51 -16.37 -17.17 -2.92
N CYS A 52 -16.07 -17.21 -4.21
CA CYS A 52 -16.34 -18.38 -5.01
C CYS A 52 -15.44 -19.55 -4.64
N ARG A 53 -14.17 -19.35 -4.28
CA ARG A 53 -13.35 -20.46 -3.75
C ARG A 53 -13.93 -21.06 -2.47
N ALA A 54 -14.59 -20.26 -1.64
CA ALA A 54 -15.23 -20.73 -0.40
C ALA A 54 -16.60 -21.40 -0.66
N TYR A 55 -17.48 -20.77 -1.44
CA TYR A 55 -18.87 -21.20 -1.61
C TYR A 55 -19.10 -22.07 -2.87
N PHE A 56 -18.30 -21.90 -3.92
CA PHE A 56 -18.44 -22.54 -5.24
C PHE A 56 -17.05 -22.87 -5.86
N PRO A 57 -16.27 -23.79 -5.26
CA PRO A 57 -14.89 -24.06 -5.68
C PRO A 57 -14.76 -24.40 -7.18
N GLU A 58 -15.80 -24.96 -7.79
CA GLU A 58 -15.84 -25.30 -9.22
C GLU A 58 -15.80 -24.07 -10.14
N ILE A 59 -16.18 -22.89 -9.63
CA ILE A 59 -16.10 -21.60 -10.32
C ILE A 59 -14.78 -20.90 -10.00
N GLY A 60 -14.29 -21.04 -8.75
CA GLY A 60 -13.07 -20.41 -8.23
C GLY A 60 -11.81 -20.61 -9.06
N VAL A 61 -11.70 -21.76 -9.73
CA VAL A 61 -10.52 -22.10 -10.57
C VAL A 61 -10.46 -21.26 -11.87
N TYR A 62 -11.56 -20.61 -12.26
CA TYR A 62 -11.65 -19.92 -13.55
C TYR A 62 -10.82 -18.62 -13.64
N TRP A 63 -10.50 -18.02 -12.50
CA TRP A 63 -9.78 -16.74 -12.45
C TRP A 63 -8.25 -16.88 -12.55
N ASP A 64 -7.74 -18.10 -12.50
CA ASP A 64 -6.30 -18.36 -12.55
C ASP A 64 -5.70 -17.97 -13.92
N GLY A 65 -4.84 -16.95 -13.92
CA GLY A 65 -4.06 -16.56 -15.09
C GLY A 65 -4.82 -15.73 -16.14
N ILE A 66 -5.99 -15.18 -15.82
CA ILE A 66 -6.75 -14.33 -16.76
C ILE A 66 -6.03 -13.01 -17.10
N PHE A 67 -5.37 -12.40 -16.12
CA PHE A 67 -4.65 -11.12 -16.25
C PHE A 67 -3.27 -11.30 -16.87
N ARG A 68 -3.22 -11.96 -18.04
CA ARG A 68 -2.00 -12.13 -18.83
C ARG A 68 -2.20 -11.62 -20.24
N ASP A 69 -1.20 -10.88 -20.73
CA ASP A 69 -1.15 -10.44 -22.13
C ASP A 69 -0.87 -11.63 -23.07
N ARG A 70 -0.74 -11.34 -24.36
CA ARG A 70 -0.49 -12.36 -25.38
C ARG A 70 0.88 -13.03 -25.26
N ASP A 71 1.83 -12.37 -24.61
CA ASP A 71 3.19 -12.86 -24.36
C ASP A 71 3.30 -13.59 -23.02
N GLY A 72 2.19 -13.69 -22.28
CA GLY A 72 2.12 -14.35 -20.98
C GLY A 72 2.53 -13.48 -19.80
N ASN A 73 2.83 -12.20 -20.00
CA ASN A 73 3.17 -11.27 -18.92
C ASN A 73 1.90 -10.83 -18.19
N HIS A 74 2.02 -10.60 -16.89
CA HIS A 74 0.90 -10.10 -16.09
C HIS A 74 0.49 -8.69 -16.54
N THR A 75 -0.81 -8.46 -16.77
CA THR A 75 -1.35 -7.14 -17.14
C THR A 75 -2.74 -6.89 -16.55
N TYR A 76 -2.97 -5.65 -16.10
CA TYR A 76 -4.30 -5.16 -15.70
C TYR A 76 -5.02 -4.43 -16.85
N ASN A 77 -4.39 -4.28 -18.01
CA ASN A 77 -5.01 -3.64 -19.16
C ASN A 77 -5.82 -4.67 -19.94
N CYS A 78 -7.14 -4.66 -19.78
CA CYS A 78 -8.04 -5.60 -20.46
C CYS A 78 -7.92 -5.55 -22.00
N CYS A 79 -7.45 -4.44 -22.59
CA CYS A 79 -7.22 -4.34 -24.03
C CYS A 79 -6.04 -5.20 -24.52
N GLN A 80 -5.14 -5.62 -23.63
CA GLN A 80 -4.01 -6.50 -23.94
C GLN A 80 -4.35 -7.99 -23.80
N ILE A 81 -5.52 -8.31 -23.24
CA ILE A 81 -5.99 -9.68 -23.00
C ILE A 81 -6.75 -10.18 -24.24
N GLU A 82 -6.63 -11.48 -24.53
CA GLU A 82 -7.39 -12.10 -25.62
C GLU A 82 -8.90 -11.99 -25.38
N GLY A 83 -9.65 -11.48 -26.38
CA GLY A 83 -11.09 -11.24 -26.25
C GLY A 83 -11.91 -12.47 -25.87
N LYS A 84 -11.56 -13.67 -26.35
CA LYS A 84 -12.25 -14.92 -25.97
C LYS A 84 -12.08 -15.25 -24.49
N LYS A 85 -10.90 -15.01 -23.92
CA LYS A 85 -10.64 -15.19 -22.49
C LYS A 85 -11.42 -14.16 -21.68
N LEU A 86 -11.38 -12.89 -22.09
CA LEU A 86 -12.08 -11.81 -21.43
C LEU A 86 -13.61 -11.99 -21.46
N PHE A 87 -14.17 -12.43 -22.59
CA PHE A 87 -15.60 -12.76 -22.72
C PHE A 87 -16.03 -13.81 -21.70
N LYS A 88 -15.31 -14.94 -21.64
CA LYS A 88 -15.63 -16.00 -20.70
C LYS A 88 -15.47 -15.53 -19.25
N TYR A 89 -14.40 -14.81 -18.94
CA TYR A 89 -14.19 -14.19 -17.62
C TYR A 89 -15.39 -13.36 -17.19
N ASN A 90 -15.83 -12.41 -18.01
CA ASN A 90 -16.97 -11.55 -17.68
C ASN A 90 -18.28 -12.34 -17.50
N ALA A 91 -18.49 -13.40 -18.30
CA ALA A 91 -19.67 -14.26 -18.16
C ALA A 91 -19.64 -15.05 -16.83
N TYR A 92 -18.48 -15.62 -16.48
CA TYR A 92 -18.31 -16.34 -15.22
C TYR A 92 -18.42 -15.39 -14.02
N ASP A 93 -17.91 -14.17 -14.10
CA ASP A 93 -17.99 -13.16 -13.04
C ASP A 93 -19.47 -12.82 -12.72
N ALA A 94 -20.29 -12.62 -13.75
CA ALA A 94 -21.72 -12.37 -13.57
C ALA A 94 -22.48 -13.57 -12.98
N ILE A 95 -22.15 -14.79 -13.42
CA ILE A 95 -22.74 -16.02 -12.89
C ILE A 95 -22.33 -16.23 -11.43
N ALA A 96 -21.04 -16.02 -11.13
CA ALA A 96 -20.45 -16.12 -9.81
C ALA A 96 -21.15 -15.17 -8.85
N ALA A 97 -21.24 -13.89 -9.19
CA ALA A 97 -21.91 -12.89 -8.37
C ALA A 97 -23.36 -13.30 -8.05
N ALA A 98 -24.14 -13.74 -9.05
CA ALA A 98 -25.52 -14.17 -8.82
C ALA A 98 -25.65 -15.43 -7.94
N LYS A 99 -24.69 -16.37 -8.02
CA LYS A 99 -24.67 -17.57 -7.18
C LYS A 99 -24.26 -17.24 -5.75
N VAL A 100 -23.19 -16.47 -5.57
CA VAL A 100 -22.69 -16.00 -4.28
C VAL A 100 -23.74 -15.18 -3.56
N ASP A 101 -24.43 -14.27 -4.26
CA ASP A 101 -25.51 -13.47 -3.70
C ASP A 101 -26.58 -14.30 -3.00
N LYS A 102 -27.06 -15.36 -3.67
CA LYS A 102 -28.06 -16.28 -3.10
C LYS A 102 -27.52 -17.12 -1.94
N ALA A 103 -26.23 -17.44 -1.94
CA ALA A 103 -25.61 -18.17 -0.85
C ALA A 103 -25.48 -17.27 0.39
N LEU A 104 -25.06 -16.02 0.19
CA LEU A 104 -24.93 -15.02 1.25
C LEU A 104 -26.29 -14.64 1.85
N ASP A 105 -27.35 -14.53 1.05
CA ASP A 105 -28.72 -14.34 1.57
C ASP A 105 -29.08 -15.38 2.62
N LYS A 106 -28.87 -16.66 2.28
CA LYS A 106 -29.15 -17.78 3.18
C LYS A 106 -28.25 -17.81 4.40
N ALA A 107 -27.03 -17.30 4.30
CA ALA A 107 -26.10 -17.23 5.42
C ALA A 107 -26.51 -16.09 6.38
N LEU A 108 -26.80 -14.91 5.85
CA LEU A 108 -27.26 -13.76 6.62
C LEU A 108 -28.60 -14.04 7.32
N ASP A 109 -29.55 -14.68 6.64
CA ASP A 109 -30.84 -15.10 7.21
C ASP A 109 -30.70 -16.10 8.39
N LYS A 110 -29.55 -16.77 8.54
CA LYS A 110 -29.27 -17.67 9.67
C LYS A 110 -28.53 -16.99 10.82
N VAL A 111 -27.79 -15.92 10.54
CA VAL A 111 -26.94 -15.23 11.53
C VAL A 111 -27.69 -14.10 12.21
N TYR A 112 -28.56 -13.40 11.48
CA TYR A 112 -29.26 -12.23 12.00
C TYR A 112 -30.74 -12.50 12.24
N ASP A 113 -31.17 -12.19 13.47
CA ASP A 113 -32.58 -12.18 13.87
C ASP A 113 -33.30 -10.86 13.49
N TYR A 114 -32.58 -9.91 12.87
CA TYR A 114 -33.12 -8.64 12.38
C TYR A 114 -33.03 -8.54 10.85
N ASP A 115 -33.78 -7.59 10.27
CA ASP A 115 -33.79 -7.38 8.82
C ASP A 115 -32.50 -6.72 8.31
N TRP A 116 -31.49 -7.55 8.01
CA TRP A 116 -30.23 -7.13 7.40
C TRP A 116 -30.44 -6.46 6.02
N ARG A 117 -31.56 -6.73 5.33
CA ARG A 117 -31.85 -6.19 4.00
C ARG A 117 -32.08 -4.69 4.04
N ALA A 118 -32.59 -4.14 5.14
CA ALA A 118 -32.76 -2.70 5.32
C ALA A 118 -31.40 -1.98 5.32
N THR A 119 -30.43 -2.49 6.10
CA THR A 119 -29.06 -1.98 6.11
C THR A 119 -28.41 -2.12 4.74
N HIS A 120 -28.56 -3.29 4.10
CA HIS A 120 -28.01 -3.51 2.75
C HIS A 120 -28.60 -2.54 1.73
N ALA A 121 -29.92 -2.35 1.71
CA ALA A 121 -30.61 -1.43 0.81
C ALA A 121 -30.12 0.02 0.97
N TYR A 122 -29.86 0.47 2.20
CA TYR A 122 -29.27 1.79 2.43
C TYR A 122 -27.92 1.95 1.73
N PHE A 123 -27.06 0.92 1.76
CA PHE A 123 -25.81 0.96 1.01
C PHE A 123 -26.03 1.00 -0.50
N MET A 124 -26.96 0.19 -1.00
CA MET A 124 -27.27 0.10 -2.43
C MET A 124 -27.80 1.43 -3.00
N GLU A 125 -28.69 2.09 -2.26
CA GLU A 125 -29.43 3.28 -2.71
C GLU A 125 -28.70 4.59 -2.42
N VAL A 126 -27.93 4.65 -1.32
CA VAL A 126 -27.31 5.90 -0.85
C VAL A 126 -25.80 5.83 -0.94
N VAL A 127 -25.17 4.87 -0.27
CA VAL A 127 -23.71 4.85 -0.08
C VAL A 127 -22.97 4.55 -1.38
N CYS A 128 -23.31 3.48 -2.10
CA CYS A 128 -22.65 3.10 -3.34
C CYS A 128 -22.75 4.21 -4.41
N PRO A 129 -23.94 4.81 -4.67
CA PRO A 129 -24.05 5.95 -5.58
C PRO A 129 -23.25 7.18 -5.11
N LEU A 130 -23.21 7.46 -3.81
CA LEU A 130 -22.41 8.56 -3.26
C LEU A 130 -20.91 8.33 -3.49
N LEU A 131 -20.40 7.13 -3.17
CA LEU A 131 -19.00 6.78 -3.36
C LEU A 131 -18.60 6.86 -4.83
N ALA A 132 -19.44 6.33 -5.73
CA ALA A 132 -19.22 6.43 -7.17
C ALA A 132 -19.11 7.90 -7.63
N ARG A 133 -19.94 8.80 -7.08
CA ARG A 133 -19.85 10.25 -7.34
C ARG A 133 -18.56 10.85 -6.81
N LEU A 134 -18.15 10.50 -5.59
CA LEU A 134 -16.93 11.01 -4.97
C LEU A 134 -15.68 10.57 -5.74
N HIS A 135 -15.59 9.29 -6.12
CA HIS A 135 -14.51 8.76 -6.95
C HIS A 135 -14.47 9.48 -8.31
N PHE A 136 -15.63 9.62 -8.96
CA PHE A 136 -15.73 10.25 -10.28
C PHE A 136 -15.34 11.73 -10.26
N ASN A 137 -15.80 12.49 -9.26
CA ASN A 137 -15.56 13.92 -9.18
C ASN A 137 -14.11 14.24 -8.82
N GLY A 138 -13.54 13.50 -7.86
CA GLY A 138 -12.21 13.78 -7.35
C GLY A 138 -12.10 15.14 -6.62
N TRP A 139 -10.87 15.48 -6.24
CA TRP A 139 -10.51 16.64 -5.44
C TRP A 139 -9.47 17.46 -6.17
N SER A 140 -9.65 18.78 -6.24
CA SER A 140 -8.69 19.66 -6.92
C SER A 140 -7.41 19.81 -6.10
N VAL A 141 -6.25 19.55 -6.71
CA VAL A 141 -4.94 19.71 -6.06
C VAL A 141 -4.09 20.72 -6.81
N ASN A 142 -3.57 21.71 -6.08
CA ASN A 142 -2.68 22.72 -6.66
C ASN A 142 -1.26 22.15 -6.83
N LYS A 143 -0.94 21.71 -8.04
CA LYS A 143 0.38 21.14 -8.38
C LYS A 143 1.55 22.11 -8.13
N LYS A 144 1.35 23.42 -8.34
CA LYS A 144 2.41 24.42 -8.09
C LYS A 144 2.72 24.54 -6.59
N ARG A 145 1.67 24.59 -5.75
CA ARG A 145 1.81 24.62 -4.29
C ARG A 145 2.45 23.32 -3.78
N GLY A 146 2.08 22.18 -4.34
CA GLY A 146 2.70 20.89 -4.02
C GLY A 146 4.22 20.89 -4.28
N LYS A 147 4.67 21.31 -5.46
CA LYS A 147 6.12 21.45 -5.78
C LYS A 147 6.85 22.39 -4.83
N LEU A 148 6.22 23.50 -4.42
CA LEU A 148 6.80 24.43 -3.44
C LEU A 148 7.00 23.74 -2.08
N ILE A 149 6.01 22.98 -1.62
CA ILE A 149 6.09 22.25 -0.34
C ILE A 149 7.13 21.12 -0.44
N GLU A 150 7.21 20.39 -1.55
CA GLU A 150 8.27 19.40 -1.80
C GLU A 150 9.66 20.01 -1.69
N GLY A 151 9.87 21.19 -2.27
CA GLY A 151 11.14 21.92 -2.16
C GLY A 151 11.47 22.31 -0.72
N LYS A 152 10.48 22.81 0.05
CA LYS A 152 10.67 23.14 1.47
C LYS A 152 11.02 21.90 2.31
N LEU A 153 10.29 20.80 2.12
CA LEU A 153 10.55 19.55 2.84
C LEU A 153 11.90 18.95 2.47
N SER A 154 12.33 19.07 1.21
CA SER A 154 13.67 18.62 0.79
C SER A 154 14.76 19.39 1.53
N LYS A 155 14.63 20.72 1.63
CA LYS A 155 15.58 21.54 2.39
C LYS A 155 15.63 21.14 3.87
N VAL A 156 14.47 20.89 4.48
CA VAL A 156 14.42 20.38 5.87
C VAL A 156 15.13 19.04 5.97
N MET A 157 14.88 18.10 5.07
CA MET A 157 15.57 16.81 5.08
C MET A 157 17.08 16.96 4.92
N ASP A 158 17.56 17.84 4.04
CA ASP A 158 18.99 18.07 3.82
C ASP A 158 19.63 18.66 5.09
N THR A 159 19.01 19.68 5.69
CA THR A 159 19.48 20.29 6.96
C THR A 159 19.49 19.29 8.12
N GLU A 160 18.44 18.49 8.27
CA GLU A 160 18.38 17.49 9.35
C GLU A 160 19.36 16.33 9.10
N LEU A 161 19.66 16.00 7.83
CA LEU A 161 20.67 14.99 7.49
C LEU A 161 22.10 15.49 7.82
N GLU A 162 22.41 16.74 7.51
CA GLU A 162 23.68 17.38 7.86
C GLU A 162 23.85 17.42 9.39
N ALA A 163 22.84 17.93 10.12
CA ALA A 163 22.87 17.98 11.58
C ALA A 163 22.96 16.58 12.22
N LEU A 164 22.27 15.58 11.65
CA LEU A 164 22.36 14.19 12.07
C LEU A 164 23.78 13.63 11.86
N HIS A 165 24.39 13.93 10.71
CA HIS A 165 25.75 13.50 10.39
C HIS A 165 26.75 14.04 11.42
N ASP A 166 26.58 15.26 11.91
CA ASP A 166 27.52 15.89 12.85
C ASP A 166 27.43 15.34 14.30
N THR A 167 26.47 14.46 14.58
CA THR A 167 26.37 13.81 15.89
C THR A 167 27.42 12.72 16.10
N THR A 168 27.94 12.61 17.32
CA THR A 168 28.98 11.64 17.69
C THR A 168 28.54 10.20 17.44
N GLU A 169 27.28 9.90 17.75
CA GLU A 169 26.67 8.57 17.56
C GLU A 169 26.67 8.17 16.08
N VAL A 170 26.36 9.11 15.18
CA VAL A 170 26.31 8.85 13.74
C VAL A 170 27.71 8.72 13.14
N GLN A 171 28.69 9.49 13.63
CA GLN A 171 30.09 9.31 13.25
C GLN A 171 30.60 7.93 13.66
N GLU A 172 30.23 7.43 14.83
CA GLU A 172 30.59 6.08 15.27
C GLU A 172 29.86 5.01 14.44
N LEU A 173 28.57 5.21 14.16
CA LEU A 173 27.81 4.35 13.25
C LEU A 173 28.49 4.22 11.88
N LEU A 174 28.92 5.34 11.28
CA LEU A 174 29.60 5.34 9.98
C LEU A 174 30.87 4.48 9.99
N LYS A 175 31.68 4.56 11.06
CA LYS A 175 32.87 3.71 11.22
C LYS A 175 32.48 2.23 11.27
N GLN A 176 31.46 1.88 12.05
CA GLN A 176 31.01 0.49 12.18
C GLN A 176 30.44 -0.06 10.86
N VAL A 177 29.58 0.70 10.19
CA VAL A 177 29.00 0.33 8.89
C VAL A 177 30.11 0.13 7.85
N ASN A 178 31.07 1.06 7.77
CA ASN A 178 32.20 0.94 6.84
C ASN A 178 33.11 -0.26 7.15
N LYS A 179 33.32 -0.56 8.44
CA LYS A 179 34.07 -1.75 8.86
C LYS A 179 33.38 -3.04 8.42
N ILE A 180 32.06 -3.13 8.56
CA ILE A 180 31.27 -4.29 8.11
C ILE A 180 31.30 -4.39 6.57
N ALA A 181 31.06 -3.28 5.87
CA ALA A 181 31.09 -3.22 4.42
C ALA A 181 32.44 -3.66 3.86
N TRP A 182 33.55 -3.19 4.44
CA TRP A 182 34.90 -3.58 4.05
C TRP A 182 35.19 -5.06 4.29
N LYS A 183 34.73 -5.65 5.40
CA LYS A 183 34.87 -7.10 5.64
C LYS A 183 34.19 -7.91 4.53
N LYS A 184 32.98 -7.52 4.15
CA LYS A 184 32.22 -8.17 3.05
C LYS A 184 32.95 -8.01 1.73
N GLU A 185 33.42 -6.81 1.42
CA GLU A 185 34.13 -6.53 0.17
C GLU A 185 35.45 -7.30 0.08
N ARG A 186 36.24 -7.36 1.17
CA ARG A 186 37.46 -8.18 1.22
C ARG A 186 37.20 -9.65 0.93
N LYS A 187 36.09 -10.22 1.44
CA LYS A 187 35.70 -11.60 1.15
C LYS A 187 35.38 -11.78 -0.33
N ALA A 188 34.66 -10.84 -0.94
CA ALA A 188 34.34 -10.86 -2.36
C ALA A 188 35.59 -10.71 -3.25
N ILE A 189 36.52 -9.83 -2.88
CA ILE A 189 37.81 -9.67 -3.58
C ILE A 189 38.59 -10.99 -3.57
N LYS A 190 38.69 -11.67 -2.42
CA LYS A 190 39.41 -12.96 -2.31
C LYS A 190 38.85 -14.06 -3.22
N GLN A 191 37.56 -14.00 -3.56
CA GLN A 191 36.90 -14.97 -4.43
C GLN A 191 37.21 -14.76 -5.93
N LEU A 192 37.82 -13.64 -6.31
CA LEU A 192 38.21 -13.39 -7.70
C LEU A 192 39.42 -14.24 -8.08
N LYS A 193 39.37 -14.83 -9.28
CA LYS A 193 40.39 -15.76 -9.82
C LYS A 193 41.68 -15.05 -10.25
N THR A 194 41.56 -13.84 -10.80
CA THR A 194 42.68 -13.09 -11.38
C THR A 194 43.16 -11.99 -10.44
N GLU A 195 44.47 -11.82 -10.31
CA GLU A 195 45.06 -10.75 -9.48
C GLU A 195 44.66 -9.35 -9.97
N LYS A 196 44.73 -9.11 -11.29
CA LYS A 196 44.26 -7.86 -11.91
C LYS A 196 42.82 -7.50 -11.55
N GLY A 197 41.95 -8.50 -11.44
CA GLY A 197 40.56 -8.32 -11.01
C GLY A 197 40.43 -7.94 -9.53
N ARG A 198 41.28 -8.50 -8.66
CA ARG A 198 41.32 -8.17 -7.23
C ARG A 198 41.74 -6.73 -7.00
N GLU A 199 42.82 -6.30 -7.65
CA GLU A 199 43.33 -4.94 -7.57
C GLU A 199 42.32 -3.93 -8.10
N ALA A 200 41.72 -4.19 -9.27
CA ALA A 200 40.72 -3.31 -9.85
C ALA A 200 39.47 -3.15 -8.96
N ARG A 201 39.01 -4.23 -8.33
CA ARG A 201 37.86 -4.18 -7.41
C ARG A 201 38.21 -3.44 -6.11
N LYS A 202 39.39 -3.69 -5.55
CA LYS A 202 39.91 -2.99 -4.38
C LYS A 202 40.03 -1.48 -4.62
N ALA A 203 40.55 -1.07 -5.78
CA ALA A 203 40.73 0.34 -6.14
C ALA A 203 39.39 1.09 -6.34
N ARG A 204 38.31 0.39 -6.70
CA ARG A 204 36.97 0.97 -6.83
C ARG A 204 36.22 1.10 -5.51
N TRP A 205 36.67 0.40 -4.46
CA TRP A 205 35.97 0.43 -3.18
C TRP A 205 36.13 1.81 -2.54
N GLN A 206 35.00 2.38 -2.12
CA GLN A 206 34.95 3.64 -1.38
C GLN A 206 34.08 3.43 -0.12
N PRO A 207 34.50 3.98 1.03
CA PRO A 207 33.64 3.98 2.22
C PRO A 207 32.45 4.91 2.00
N LEU A 208 31.36 4.62 2.71
CA LEU A 208 30.24 5.55 2.85
C LEU A 208 30.71 6.78 3.62
N THR A 209 30.38 7.95 3.08
CA THR A 209 30.63 9.26 3.70
C THR A 209 29.42 9.78 4.47
N THR A 210 28.22 9.30 4.14
CA THR A 210 26.96 9.68 4.78
C THR A 210 26.15 8.45 5.12
N ILE A 211 25.36 8.54 6.19
CA ILE A 211 24.42 7.47 6.53
C ILE A 211 23.21 7.50 5.58
N ASN A 212 22.48 6.40 5.53
CA ASN A 212 21.16 6.31 4.92
C ASN A 212 20.11 6.20 6.05
N PRO A 213 19.48 7.31 6.49
CA PRO A 213 18.51 7.27 7.58
C PRO A 213 17.26 6.44 7.27
N ASN A 214 16.99 6.14 5.99
CA ASN A 214 15.88 5.28 5.60
C ASN A 214 16.18 3.79 5.78
N SER A 215 17.45 3.41 5.95
CA SER A 215 17.86 2.01 6.16
C SER A 215 17.39 1.53 7.53
N VAL A 216 16.58 0.48 7.55
CA VAL A 216 16.15 -0.19 8.80
C VAL A 216 17.37 -0.67 9.59
N ASP A 217 18.32 -1.32 8.91
CA ASP A 217 19.53 -1.87 9.55
C ASP A 217 20.40 -0.79 10.20
N GLN A 218 20.69 0.31 9.49
CA GLN A 218 21.51 1.40 10.06
C GLN A 218 20.81 2.08 11.24
N ARG A 219 19.47 2.23 11.19
CA ARG A 219 18.69 2.74 12.33
C ARG A 219 18.74 1.80 13.52
N ALA A 220 18.62 0.49 13.29
CA ALA A 220 18.70 -0.50 14.36
C ALA A 220 20.09 -0.49 15.01
N MET A 221 21.15 -0.47 14.20
CA MET A 221 22.52 -0.32 14.70
C MET A 221 22.70 0.98 15.51
N LEU A 222 22.16 2.10 15.03
CA LEU A 222 22.23 3.38 15.76
C LEU A 222 21.58 3.25 17.15
N LEU A 223 20.34 2.77 17.20
CA LEU A 223 19.54 2.71 18.43
C LEU A 223 20.09 1.69 19.43
N TYR A 224 20.44 0.49 18.97
CA TYR A 224 20.70 -0.65 19.85
C TYR A 224 22.19 -0.92 20.03
N ASP A 225 23.00 -0.80 18.98
CA ASP A 225 24.44 -1.11 19.06
C ASP A 225 25.27 0.10 19.49
N ILE A 226 24.96 1.29 18.96
CA ILE A 226 25.71 2.52 19.26
C ILE A 226 25.18 3.19 20.52
N MET A 227 23.88 3.43 20.59
CA MET A 227 23.25 4.14 21.72
C MET A 227 22.92 3.21 22.90
N GLY A 228 22.96 1.89 22.70
CA GLY A 228 22.74 0.91 23.77
C GLY A 228 21.32 0.92 24.35
N LEU A 229 20.31 1.27 23.56
CA LEU A 229 18.92 1.24 24.02
C LEU A 229 18.44 -0.20 24.21
N ASP A 230 17.56 -0.43 25.18
CA ASP A 230 16.94 -1.73 25.38
C ASP A 230 15.88 -2.03 24.30
N VAL A 231 15.81 -3.28 23.86
CA VAL A 231 14.79 -3.72 22.90
C VAL A 231 13.46 -3.90 23.62
N THR A 232 12.62 -2.87 23.59
CA THR A 232 11.28 -2.90 24.20
C THR A 232 10.21 -3.42 23.25
N TYR A 233 10.39 -3.20 21.94
CA TYR A 233 9.42 -3.56 20.92
C TYR A 233 10.10 -4.30 19.76
N THR A 234 9.45 -5.35 19.29
CA THR A 234 9.91 -6.16 18.15
C THR A 234 8.91 -6.11 17.00
N SER A 235 9.39 -6.45 15.81
CA SER A 235 8.55 -6.74 14.65
C SER A 235 8.01 -8.17 14.73
N ASP A 236 7.03 -8.50 13.87
CA ASP A 236 6.48 -9.86 13.76
C ASP A 236 7.54 -10.92 13.45
N ALA A 237 8.64 -10.51 12.80
CA ALA A 237 9.81 -11.34 12.52
C ALA A 237 10.82 -11.42 13.67
N GLY A 238 10.51 -10.86 14.85
CA GLY A 238 11.36 -10.86 16.03
C GLY A 238 12.48 -9.81 16.04
N ASN A 239 12.69 -9.06 14.94
CA ASN A 239 13.73 -8.03 14.88
C ASN A 239 13.36 -6.80 15.74
N PRO A 240 14.34 -6.13 16.38
CA PRO A 240 14.12 -4.88 17.10
C PRO A 240 13.45 -3.80 16.23
N SER A 241 12.48 -3.08 16.78
CA SER A 241 11.65 -2.16 15.99
C SER A 241 12.20 -0.73 15.91
N VAL A 242 12.32 -0.21 14.70
CA VAL A 242 12.78 1.15 14.40
C VAL A 242 11.66 2.09 13.92
N LYS A 243 10.40 1.78 14.28
CA LYS A 243 9.24 2.63 13.97
C LYS A 243 9.32 3.92 14.78
N LYS A 244 8.92 5.05 14.18
CA LYS A 244 8.88 6.37 14.84
C LYS A 244 8.15 6.30 16.19
N ASP A 245 6.95 5.75 16.20
CA ASP A 245 6.10 5.66 17.40
C ASP A 245 6.77 4.83 18.52
N HIS A 246 7.48 3.75 18.18
CA HIS A 246 8.20 2.95 19.17
C HIS A 246 9.42 3.68 19.73
N ILE A 247 10.15 4.42 18.87
CA ILE A 247 11.26 5.27 19.31
C ILE A 247 10.71 6.35 20.26
N GLU A 248 9.62 7.02 19.91
CA GLU A 248 9.01 8.05 20.77
C GLU A 248 8.63 7.48 22.15
N LEU A 249 8.05 6.28 22.21
CA LEU A 249 7.73 5.58 23.45
C LEU A 249 8.98 5.24 24.29
N MET A 250 10.10 4.85 23.67
CA MET A 250 11.37 4.58 24.40
C MET A 250 11.96 5.80 25.11
N PHE A 251 11.53 7.01 24.72
CA PHE A 251 11.93 8.28 25.32
C PHE A 251 10.77 8.97 26.07
N GLN A 252 9.63 8.31 26.22
CA GLN A 252 8.51 8.85 26.98
C GLN A 252 8.92 9.10 28.43
N GLY A 253 8.64 10.31 28.94
CA GLY A 253 9.01 10.72 30.30
C GLY A 253 10.48 11.09 30.49
N LYS A 254 11.29 11.11 29.43
CA LYS A 254 12.64 11.69 29.48
C LYS A 254 12.59 13.18 29.16
N ASP A 255 13.37 13.97 29.89
CA ASP A 255 13.35 15.43 29.77
C ASP A 255 13.80 15.93 28.40
N ASN A 256 14.67 15.18 27.70
CA ASN A 256 15.14 15.52 26.36
C ASN A 256 15.51 14.28 25.54
N TYR A 257 15.32 14.38 24.22
CA TYR A 257 15.81 13.42 23.25
C TYR A 257 17.30 13.69 22.94
N PRO A 258 18.13 12.65 22.75
CA PRO A 258 19.48 12.82 22.21
C PRO A 258 19.43 13.52 20.84
N PRO A 259 20.39 14.41 20.52
CA PRO A 259 20.39 15.15 19.25
C PRO A 259 20.25 14.26 18.01
N ALA A 260 20.93 13.11 18.00
CA ALA A 260 20.83 12.14 16.90
C ALA A 260 19.40 11.63 16.69
N ILE A 261 18.62 11.44 17.76
CA ILE A 261 17.23 11.01 17.66
C ILE A 261 16.34 12.15 17.16
N VAL A 262 16.55 13.37 17.65
CA VAL A 262 15.79 14.54 17.21
C VAL A 262 15.92 14.72 15.69
N HIS A 263 17.16 14.76 15.19
CA HIS A 263 17.42 14.95 13.76
C HIS A 263 16.93 13.77 12.91
N LEU A 264 17.10 12.54 13.39
CA LEU A 264 16.59 11.34 12.71
C LEU A 264 15.06 11.38 12.58
N LEU A 265 14.33 11.66 13.66
CA LEU A 265 12.87 11.68 13.64
C LEU A 265 12.33 12.80 12.74
N ARG A 266 12.94 13.99 12.79
CA ARG A 266 12.59 15.11 11.90
C ARG A 266 12.85 14.80 10.44
N TYR A 267 13.99 14.18 10.11
CA TYR A 267 14.29 13.72 8.76
C TYR A 267 13.22 12.73 8.26
N LEU A 268 12.89 11.72 9.06
CA LEU A 268 11.92 10.68 8.69
C LEU A 268 10.51 11.26 8.53
N GLU A 269 10.11 12.19 9.39
CA GLU A 269 8.82 12.87 9.29
C GLU A 269 8.72 13.74 8.05
N ALA A 270 9.73 14.57 7.76
CA ALA A 270 9.79 15.36 6.54
C ALA A 270 9.78 14.46 5.30
N GLY A 271 10.52 13.35 5.32
CA GLY A 271 10.53 12.34 4.26
C GLY A 271 9.17 11.69 4.04
N LYS A 272 8.46 11.32 5.12
CA LYS A 272 7.10 10.77 5.06
C LYS A 272 6.12 11.79 4.51
N LEU A 273 6.15 13.03 4.99
CA LEU A 273 5.30 14.12 4.50
C LEU A 273 5.52 14.37 3.00
N LYS A 274 6.78 14.47 2.58
CA LYS A 274 7.17 14.70 1.19
C LYS A 274 6.73 13.53 0.31
N GLY A 275 7.17 12.33 0.61
CA GLY A 275 6.96 11.16 -0.24
C GLY A 275 5.51 10.65 -0.23
N THR A 276 4.94 10.44 0.95
CA THR A 276 3.62 9.77 1.08
C THR A 276 2.46 10.69 0.75
N TYR A 277 2.55 11.97 1.11
CA TYR A 277 1.43 12.89 0.93
C TYR A 277 1.67 13.81 -0.27
N VAL A 278 2.72 14.62 -0.25
CA VAL A 278 2.86 15.68 -1.25
C VAL A 278 3.15 15.09 -2.63
N THR A 279 4.22 14.30 -2.77
CA THR A 279 4.63 13.72 -4.06
C THR A 279 3.61 12.77 -4.64
N LYS A 280 3.04 11.87 -3.82
CA LYS A 280 1.96 11.00 -4.32
C LYS A 280 0.74 11.81 -4.76
N CYS A 281 0.27 12.80 -3.99
CA CYS A 281 -0.88 13.60 -4.40
C CYS A 281 -0.60 14.43 -5.67
N THR A 282 0.60 15.01 -5.82
CA THR A 282 0.95 15.83 -6.99
C THR A 282 1.18 14.99 -8.25
N HIS A 283 1.69 13.76 -8.12
CA HIS A 283 1.95 12.84 -9.22
C HIS A 283 0.72 12.02 -9.63
N THR A 284 -0.25 11.81 -8.73
CA THR A 284 -1.51 11.06 -9.00
C THR A 284 -2.55 11.90 -9.76
N ILE A 285 -2.25 13.16 -10.07
CA ILE A 285 -3.10 14.01 -10.90
C ILE A 285 -3.17 13.42 -12.31
N ARG A 286 -4.24 12.68 -12.61
CA ARG A 286 -4.44 11.96 -13.89
C ARG A 286 -5.02 12.83 -15.01
N SER A 287 -5.68 13.94 -14.70
CA SER A 287 -6.40 14.75 -15.69
C SER A 287 -5.69 16.07 -16.01
N ARG A 288 -5.89 16.56 -17.25
CA ARG A 288 -5.58 17.96 -17.65
C ARG A 288 -6.21 19.01 -16.71
N ARG A 289 -7.20 18.61 -15.89
CA ARG A 289 -7.99 19.49 -15.02
C ARG A 289 -7.49 19.58 -13.57
N GLY A 290 -6.44 18.85 -13.18
CA GLY A 290 -5.82 19.03 -11.86
C GLY A 290 -6.49 18.30 -10.68
N PHE A 291 -7.23 17.22 -10.95
CA PHE A 291 -7.93 16.44 -9.91
C PHE A 291 -7.18 15.16 -9.52
N VAL A 292 -7.27 14.83 -8.23
CA VAL A 292 -6.93 13.52 -7.66
C VAL A 292 -8.23 12.77 -7.39
N HIS A 293 -8.31 11.50 -7.80
CA HIS A 293 -9.49 10.67 -7.62
C HIS A 293 -9.20 9.61 -6.55
N PRO A 294 -9.56 9.86 -5.28
CA PRO A 294 -9.33 8.90 -4.20
C PRO A 294 -10.23 7.69 -4.37
N THR A 295 -9.74 6.53 -3.94
CA THR A 295 -10.54 5.31 -3.80
C THR A 295 -10.97 5.17 -2.34
N TYR A 296 -12.25 5.38 -2.08
CA TYR A 296 -12.90 5.00 -0.82
C TYR A 296 -13.26 3.53 -0.83
N LYS A 297 -12.90 2.83 0.24
CA LYS A 297 -13.28 1.44 0.51
C LYS A 297 -14.51 1.42 1.41
N ASN A 298 -15.46 0.55 1.09
CA ASN A 298 -16.69 0.28 1.86
C ASN A 298 -16.66 -1.11 2.51
N GLU A 299 -15.48 -1.73 2.55
CA GLU A 299 -15.22 -3.08 3.09
C GLU A 299 -14.58 -3.08 4.50
N THR A 300 -14.47 -1.90 5.11
CA THR A 300 -13.94 -1.63 6.46
C THR A 300 -14.80 -0.58 7.13
#